data_AF-A0A6P8BSZ9-F1
#
_entry.id   AF-A0A6P8BSZ9-F1
#
_cell.length_a   1.000
_cell.length_b   1.000
_cell.length_c   1.000
_cell.angle_alpha   90.00
_cell.angle_beta   90.00
_cell.angle_gamma   90.00
#
_symmetry.space_group_name_H-M   'P 1'
#
loop_
_entity.id
_entity.type
_entity.pdbx_description
1 polymer ?
#
loop_
_entity_poly.entity_id
_entity_poly.type
_entity_poly.pdbx_seq_one_letter_code
_entity_poly.pdbx_strand_id
1 'polypeptide(L)'
;MSREVCGQTWAVAAASDRKILGFVLCAGRSPEMDRLRPRSRRREPSSGFTKSEIEKLEKLLEESGSETTTRAFCRKIATRFNCSAARAGKPPVNWTEVQSWFLDRRQDRDRKPASSVDLHQDLSVLPGSLPLNKVHGDSEVPEGLKVPDLSEVEFEAKSSKDGAWYDVDMFLAHRFLSSGEAEVLVRFTGFGAEEDEWVNIKKAIRERSVPLEHWECHKLKVGDFILCFQERRDQAIYYDAHIVEIGRRMHDIRGCRCLFLIRYDHDNSEERVRLRRLCRRPSW
;
A
#
# COMPACT_ATOMS: atom_id res chain seq x y z
N MET A 1 48.60 10.19 48.03
CA MET A 1 48.95 11.22 47.03
C MET A 1 49.82 10.56 45.98
N SER A 2 49.40 10.61 44.72
CA SER A 2 50.19 10.40 43.48
C SER A 2 50.84 9.02 43.26
N ARG A 3 50.95 8.45 42.07
CA ARG A 3 50.38 8.60 40.70
C ARG A 3 51.11 7.52 39.88
N GLU A 4 50.42 6.91 38.92
CA GLU A 4 50.94 6.51 37.58
C GLU A 4 52.07 5.44 37.52
N VAL A 5 52.25 4.56 36.52
CA VAL A 5 51.60 4.24 35.24
C VAL A 5 52.14 2.84 34.83
N CYS A 6 51.31 2.04 34.16
CA CYS A 6 51.65 0.74 33.60
C CYS A 6 51.93 0.85 32.10
N GLY A 7 52.91 0.10 31.61
CA GLY A 7 52.76 -0.60 30.31
C GLY A 7 53.52 -0.08 29.10
N GLN A 8 54.78 -0.52 29.03
CA GLN A 8 55.69 -0.68 27.89
C GLN A 8 55.13 -0.78 26.46
N THR A 9 55.87 -0.15 25.55
CA THR A 9 55.96 -0.33 24.10
C THR A 9 56.94 -1.45 23.72
N TRP A 10 56.67 -2.22 22.66
CA TRP A 10 57.67 -2.78 21.72
C TRP A 10 57.07 -2.91 20.32
N ALA A 11 57.94 -2.75 19.32
CA ALA A 11 57.65 -2.39 17.94
C ALA A 11 58.04 -3.49 16.93
N VAL A 12 57.24 -3.60 15.86
CA VAL A 12 57.59 -3.78 14.43
C VAL A 12 58.30 -5.06 13.95
N ALA A 13 57.68 -5.70 12.94
CA ALA A 13 58.36 -6.25 11.76
C ALA A 13 57.42 -6.20 10.54
N ALA A 14 57.98 -5.88 9.36
CA ALA A 14 57.30 -5.52 8.12
C ALA A 14 57.72 -6.41 6.93
N ALA A 15 57.03 -6.22 5.78
CA ALA A 15 57.30 -6.66 4.40
C ALA A 15 56.91 -8.13 4.06
N SER A 16 56.47 -8.53 2.86
CA SER A 16 56.38 -8.01 1.48
C SER A 16 55.41 -8.96 0.72
N ASP A 17 54.40 -8.57 -0.08
CA ASP A 17 54.39 -7.99 -1.44
C ASP A 17 54.07 -9.01 -2.58
N ARG A 18 53.32 -8.54 -3.62
CA ARG A 18 53.07 -9.08 -5.00
C ARG A 18 51.86 -9.97 -5.38
N LYS A 19 50.76 -9.31 -5.80
CA LYS A 19 50.19 -9.14 -7.17
C LYS A 19 50.57 -10.13 -8.34
N ILE A 20 49.56 -10.60 -9.12
CA ILE A 20 49.30 -10.40 -10.60
C ILE A 20 48.72 -11.61 -11.44
N LEU A 21 47.62 -11.29 -12.17
CA LEU A 21 47.04 -11.73 -13.49
C LEU A 21 46.91 -13.23 -13.90
N GLY A 22 45.94 -13.67 -14.72
CA GLY A 22 44.89 -12.96 -15.48
C GLY A 22 44.13 -13.84 -16.50
N PHE A 23 43.08 -13.23 -17.08
CA PHE A 23 42.44 -13.36 -18.41
C PHE A 23 42.29 -14.71 -19.14
N VAL A 24 41.05 -15.01 -19.58
CA VAL A 24 40.72 -15.34 -20.99
C VAL A 24 39.33 -14.78 -21.34
N LEU A 25 39.27 -13.98 -22.40
CA LEU A 25 38.08 -13.60 -23.18
C LEU A 25 37.83 -14.66 -24.26
N CYS A 26 36.57 -14.96 -24.58
CA CYS A 26 36.17 -15.40 -25.91
C CYS A 26 34.77 -14.89 -26.25
N ALA A 27 34.66 -14.29 -27.44
CA ALA A 27 33.50 -13.64 -28.01
C ALA A 27 32.63 -14.60 -28.85
N GLY A 28 31.34 -14.29 -28.92
CA GLY A 28 30.53 -14.39 -30.15
C GLY A 28 29.94 -15.73 -30.57
N ARG A 29 28.60 -15.87 -30.43
CA ARG A 29 27.64 -16.23 -31.50
C ARG A 29 26.23 -16.44 -30.93
N SER A 30 25.26 -15.65 -31.41
CA SER A 30 23.94 -16.18 -31.76
C SER A 30 24.06 -16.81 -33.16
N PRO A 31 23.31 -17.87 -33.47
CA PRO A 31 21.99 -17.63 -34.05
C PRO A 31 20.90 -18.66 -33.69
N GLU A 32 19.67 -18.18 -33.89
CA GLU A 32 18.52 -18.89 -34.43
C GLU A 32 17.52 -19.61 -33.50
N MET A 33 16.27 -19.21 -33.77
CA MET A 33 14.97 -19.61 -33.27
C MET A 33 14.78 -21.13 -33.21
N ASP A 34 14.44 -21.64 -32.03
CA ASP A 34 13.79 -22.93 -31.91
C ASP A 34 12.38 -22.78 -31.33
N ARG A 35 11.47 -23.50 -31.97
CA ARG A 35 10.03 -23.25 -32.00
C ARG A 35 9.36 -23.53 -30.66
N LEU A 36 8.38 -22.67 -30.35
CA LEU A 36 7.41 -22.82 -29.27
C LEU A 36 6.81 -24.23 -29.21
N ARG A 37 6.99 -24.91 -28.07
CA ARG A 37 6.05 -25.93 -27.58
C ARG A 37 5.66 -25.58 -26.14
N PRO A 38 4.36 -25.42 -25.82
CA PRO A 38 3.93 -25.11 -24.46
C PRO A 38 4.16 -26.34 -23.58
N ARG A 39 5.12 -26.27 -22.66
CA ARG A 39 5.11 -27.17 -21.51
C ARG A 39 4.04 -26.65 -20.55
N SER A 40 2.83 -27.16 -20.76
CA SER A 40 1.81 -27.33 -19.73
C SER A 40 2.46 -27.95 -18.48
N ARG A 41 2.85 -27.11 -17.54
CA ARG A 41 2.86 -27.45 -16.12
C ARG A 41 1.86 -26.51 -15.50
N ARG A 42 0.65 -27.03 -15.28
CA ARG A 42 -0.35 -26.47 -14.37
C ARG A 42 0.34 -26.31 -13.03
N ARG A 43 0.88 -25.11 -12.78
CA ARG A 43 1.46 -24.74 -11.50
C ARG A 43 0.25 -24.46 -10.63
N GLU A 44 -0.16 -25.44 -9.83
CA GLU A 44 -1.06 -25.21 -8.71
C GLU A 44 -0.52 -23.98 -7.96
N PRO A 45 -1.27 -22.87 -7.85
CA PRO A 45 -0.80 -21.70 -7.13
C PRO A 45 -0.61 -22.13 -5.68
N SER A 46 0.64 -22.31 -5.25
CA SER A 46 0.95 -22.51 -3.85
C SER A 46 0.69 -21.17 -3.16
N SER A 47 -0.57 -20.96 -2.81
CA SER A 47 -1.00 -19.85 -1.97
C SER A 47 -0.21 -19.94 -0.67
N GLY A 48 0.34 -18.83 -0.18
CA GLY A 48 1.19 -18.77 1.02
C GLY A 48 0.48 -19.19 2.32
N PHE A 49 -0.73 -19.75 2.23
CA PHE A 49 -1.53 -20.28 3.32
C PHE A 49 -1.12 -21.70 3.71
N THR A 50 -1.12 -21.94 5.02
CA THR A 50 -1.05 -23.29 5.58
C THR A 50 -2.32 -24.07 5.27
N LYS A 51 -2.25 -25.40 5.25
CA LYS A 51 -3.42 -26.27 5.02
C LYS A 51 -4.59 -25.95 5.96
N SER A 52 -4.30 -25.69 7.23
CA SER A 52 -5.30 -25.30 8.24
C SER A 52 -5.92 -23.92 8.01
N GLU A 53 -5.22 -23.00 7.33
CA GLU A 53 -5.78 -21.71 6.95
C GLU A 53 -6.67 -21.85 5.72
N ILE A 54 -6.25 -22.67 4.74
CA ILE A 54 -7.06 -22.98 3.56
C ILE A 54 -8.39 -23.63 3.97
N GLU A 55 -8.38 -24.61 4.87
CA GLU A 55 -9.61 -25.25 5.39
C GLU A 55 -10.55 -24.26 6.08
N LYS A 56 -9.99 -23.30 6.84
CA LYS A 56 -10.78 -22.22 7.46
C LYS A 56 -11.36 -21.26 6.43
N LEU A 57 -10.60 -20.89 5.41
CA LEU A 57 -11.05 -20.03 4.33
C LEU A 57 -12.18 -20.71 3.51
N GLU A 58 -12.05 -22.01 3.24
CA GLU A 58 -13.09 -22.81 2.57
C GLU A 58 -14.37 -22.88 3.40
N LYS A 59 -14.26 -23.15 4.70
CA LYS A 59 -15.42 -23.14 5.61
C LYS A 59 -16.13 -21.77 5.62
N LEU A 60 -15.37 -20.68 5.70
CA LEU A 60 -15.93 -19.33 5.68
C LEU A 60 -16.60 -19.00 4.33
N LEU A 61 -16.07 -19.52 3.22
CA LEU A 61 -16.67 -19.36 1.90
C LEU A 61 -18.05 -20.03 1.79
N GLU A 62 -18.24 -21.20 2.42
CA GLU A 62 -19.55 -21.86 2.47
C GLU A 62 -20.54 -21.15 3.41
N GLU A 63 -20.05 -20.54 4.50
CA GLU A 63 -20.89 -19.95 5.55
C GLU A 63 -21.37 -18.52 5.26
N SER A 64 -20.62 -17.71 4.49
CA SER A 64 -20.83 -16.25 4.47
C SER A 64 -21.16 -15.60 3.12
N GLY A 65 -21.58 -16.38 2.12
CA GLY A 65 -22.22 -15.83 0.90
C GLY A 65 -21.47 -14.64 0.27
N SER A 66 -22.19 -13.64 -0.26
CA SER A 66 -21.64 -12.41 -0.89
C SER A 66 -20.84 -11.49 0.05
N GLU A 67 -20.88 -11.70 1.37
CA GLU A 67 -20.21 -10.86 2.38
C GLU A 67 -18.70 -11.17 2.52
N THR A 68 -18.25 -12.28 1.92
CA THR A 68 -16.86 -12.80 2.02
C THR A 68 -15.80 -11.98 1.29
N THR A 69 -16.18 -11.04 0.44
CA THR A 69 -15.23 -10.24 -0.37
C THR A 69 -15.01 -8.84 0.20
N THR A 70 -15.77 -8.45 1.23
CA THR A 70 -15.65 -7.14 1.86
C THR A 70 -14.27 -6.98 2.50
N ARG A 71 -13.62 -5.84 2.29
CA ARG A 71 -12.26 -5.56 2.80
C ARG A 71 -12.16 -5.72 4.33
N ALA A 72 -13.16 -5.26 5.07
CA ALA A 72 -13.23 -5.44 6.52
C ALA A 72 -13.24 -6.92 6.95
N PHE A 73 -13.92 -7.77 6.18
CA PHE A 73 -13.97 -9.22 6.41
C PHE A 73 -12.62 -9.87 6.13
N CYS A 74 -11.99 -9.55 4.99
CA CYS A 74 -10.65 -10.06 4.65
C CYS A 74 -9.59 -9.62 5.67
N ARG A 75 -9.68 -8.37 6.15
CA ARG A 75 -8.78 -7.84 7.19
C ARG A 75 -8.94 -8.60 8.50
N LYS A 76 -10.17 -8.84 8.95
CA LYS A 76 -10.46 -9.61 10.16
C LYS A 76 -9.86 -11.03 10.10
N ILE A 77 -9.91 -11.67 8.93
CA ILE A 77 -9.32 -12.99 8.71
C ILE A 77 -7.79 -12.93 8.75
N ALA A 78 -7.17 -11.99 8.03
CA ALA A 78 -5.72 -11.82 8.03
C ALA A 78 -5.18 -11.55 9.44
N THR A 79 -5.83 -10.67 10.21
CA THR A 79 -5.48 -10.43 11.62
C THR A 79 -5.57 -11.72 12.44
N ARG A 80 -6.64 -12.51 12.30
CA ARG A 80 -6.80 -13.77 13.03
C ARG A 80 -5.74 -14.82 12.68
N PHE A 81 -5.30 -14.86 11.42
CA PHE A 81 -4.21 -15.75 11.00
C PHE A 81 -2.87 -15.29 11.54
N ASN A 82 -2.58 -13.99 11.50
CA ASN A 82 -1.33 -13.43 12.03
C ASN A 82 -1.21 -13.55 13.56
N CYS A 83 -2.34 -13.51 14.29
CA CYS A 83 -2.37 -13.75 15.73
C CYS A 83 -2.35 -15.25 16.13
N SER A 84 -2.36 -16.18 15.16
CA SER A 84 -2.36 -17.62 15.44
C SER A 84 -0.94 -18.15 15.70
N ALA A 85 -0.79 -19.01 16.71
CA ALA A 85 0.48 -19.70 16.98
C ALA A 85 1.00 -20.53 15.79
N ALA A 86 0.11 -20.95 14.88
CA ALA A 86 0.47 -21.70 13.67
C ALA A 86 1.29 -20.90 12.63
N ARG A 87 1.39 -19.57 12.82
CA ARG A 87 2.12 -18.61 11.98
C ARG A 87 3.43 -18.11 12.59
N ALA A 88 3.79 -18.54 13.81
CA ALA A 88 5.07 -18.18 14.41
C ALA A 88 6.24 -18.53 13.47
N GLY A 89 7.03 -17.51 13.09
CA GLY A 89 8.19 -17.67 12.18
C GLY A 89 7.87 -17.68 10.68
N LYS A 90 6.64 -17.40 10.25
CA LYS A 90 6.25 -17.28 8.83
C LYS A 90 5.93 -15.82 8.46
N PRO A 91 6.00 -15.45 7.18
CA PRO A 91 5.57 -14.12 6.73
C PRO A 91 4.12 -13.82 7.12
N PRO A 92 3.82 -12.58 7.52
CA PRO A 92 2.46 -12.17 7.85
C PRO A 92 1.58 -12.23 6.59
N VAL A 93 0.36 -12.69 6.78
CA VAL A 93 -0.69 -12.70 5.75
C VAL A 93 -1.23 -11.29 5.61
N ASN A 94 -1.27 -10.77 4.38
CA ASN A 94 -1.96 -9.53 4.09
C ASN A 94 -3.44 -9.80 3.77
N TRP A 95 -4.33 -8.86 4.10
CA TRP A 95 -5.76 -8.96 3.79
C TRP A 95 -6.01 -9.04 2.27
N THR A 96 -5.12 -8.47 1.46
CA THR A 96 -5.17 -8.55 -0.01
C THR A 96 -4.97 -9.99 -0.50
N GLU A 97 -4.07 -10.76 0.12
CA GLU A 97 -3.87 -12.18 -0.22
C GLU A 97 -5.10 -13.02 0.09
N VAL A 98 -5.79 -12.70 1.19
CA VAL A 98 -7.08 -13.33 1.57
C VAL A 98 -8.17 -12.97 0.56
N GLN A 99 -8.23 -11.70 0.15
CA GLN A 99 -9.21 -11.24 -0.84
C GLN A 99 -8.99 -11.89 -2.20
N SER A 100 -7.75 -11.94 -2.70
CA SER A 100 -7.40 -12.63 -3.94
C SER A 100 -7.77 -14.11 -3.89
N TRP A 101 -7.53 -14.78 -2.75
CA TRP A 101 -7.93 -16.18 -2.58
C TRP A 101 -9.44 -16.40 -2.74
N PHE A 102 -10.28 -15.53 -2.15
CA PHE A 102 -11.74 -15.64 -2.30
C PHE A 102 -12.20 -15.37 -3.74
N LEU A 103 -11.59 -14.40 -4.43
CA LEU A 103 -11.91 -14.07 -5.83
C LEU A 103 -11.54 -15.21 -6.78
N ASP A 104 -10.33 -15.76 -6.64
CA ASP A 104 -9.85 -16.88 -7.46
C ASP A 104 -10.74 -18.13 -7.26
N ARG A 105 -11.13 -18.42 -6.02
CA ARG A 105 -11.96 -19.58 -5.68
C ARG A 105 -13.40 -19.47 -6.22
N ARG A 106 -13.95 -18.26 -6.30
CA ARG A 106 -15.25 -18.00 -6.94
C ARG A 106 -15.19 -18.15 -8.45
N GLN A 107 -14.15 -17.61 -9.10
CA GLN A 107 -13.96 -17.81 -10.54
C GLN A 107 -13.83 -19.29 -10.92
N ASP A 108 -13.19 -20.10 -10.07
CA ASP A 108 -13.12 -21.55 -10.25
C ASP A 108 -14.47 -22.27 -10.04
N ARG A 109 -15.37 -21.72 -9.21
CA ARG A 109 -16.74 -22.20 -9.05
C ARG A 109 -17.62 -21.84 -10.26
N ASP A 110 -17.51 -20.61 -10.76
CA ASP A 110 -18.27 -20.11 -11.91
C ASP A 110 -17.83 -20.76 -13.25
N ARG A 111 -16.60 -21.27 -13.31
CA ARG A 111 -16.07 -22.01 -14.48
C ARG A 111 -16.49 -23.48 -14.55
N LYS A 112 -17.28 -23.97 -13.59
CA LYS A 112 -17.78 -25.36 -13.59
C LYS A 112 -19.19 -25.40 -14.22
N PRO A 113 -19.37 -25.89 -15.45
CA PRO A 113 -20.67 -25.86 -16.10
C PRO A 113 -21.58 -26.95 -15.53
N ALA A 114 -22.72 -26.54 -14.95
CA ALA A 114 -23.91 -27.37 -14.92
C ALA A 114 -24.81 -26.96 -16.10
N SER A 115 -25.23 -27.99 -16.83
CA SER A 115 -26.02 -28.00 -18.05
C SER A 115 -27.34 -27.21 -18.01
N SER A 116 -27.68 -26.66 -19.17
CA SER A 116 -29.02 -26.48 -19.76
C SER A 116 -30.11 -25.80 -18.90
N VAL A 117 -30.52 -24.58 -19.26
CA VAL A 117 -31.67 -24.30 -20.14
C VAL A 117 -31.73 -22.81 -20.51
N ASP A 118 -31.99 -22.56 -21.79
CA ASP A 118 -32.38 -21.28 -22.38
C ASP A 118 -33.67 -20.73 -21.76
N LEU A 119 -33.81 -19.40 -21.68
CA LEU A 119 -34.81 -18.66 -22.46
C LEU A 119 -34.60 -17.14 -22.35
N HIS A 120 -34.63 -16.51 -23.53
CA HIS A 120 -34.54 -15.08 -23.79
C HIS A 120 -35.88 -14.35 -23.56
N GLN A 121 -35.77 -13.01 -23.45
CA GLN A 121 -36.79 -11.96 -23.67
C GLN A 121 -37.81 -11.74 -22.52
N ASP A 122 -38.24 -10.53 -22.14
CA ASP A 122 -38.33 -9.26 -22.87
C ASP A 122 -38.51 -8.08 -21.88
N LEU A 123 -38.19 -6.87 -22.36
CA LEU A 123 -38.42 -5.57 -21.73
C LEU A 123 -39.91 -5.19 -21.83
N SER A 124 -40.52 -4.62 -20.77
CA SER A 124 -41.48 -3.51 -20.91
C SER A 124 -42.09 -2.99 -19.59
N VAL A 125 -41.92 -1.68 -19.36
CA VAL A 125 -42.99 -0.67 -19.13
C VAL A 125 -43.83 -0.73 -17.83
N LEU A 126 -43.60 0.27 -16.96
CA LEU A 126 -44.55 0.88 -16.00
C LEU A 126 -45.73 1.55 -16.75
N PRO A 127 -46.96 1.76 -16.19
CA PRO A 127 -47.14 2.51 -14.94
C PRO A 127 -48.44 2.27 -14.10
N GLY A 128 -48.40 2.77 -12.86
CA GLY A 128 -49.48 3.62 -12.34
C GLY A 128 -50.47 3.01 -11.33
N SER A 129 -50.42 3.54 -10.09
CA SER A 129 -51.52 4.17 -9.32
C SER A 129 -51.62 3.76 -7.83
N LEU A 130 -51.51 4.79 -6.98
CA LEU A 130 -51.82 4.88 -5.53
C LEU A 130 -53.35 4.83 -5.31
N PRO A 131 -53.95 4.58 -4.10
CA PRO A 131 -53.67 5.24 -2.79
C PRO A 131 -53.81 4.26 -1.57
N LEU A 132 -53.63 4.60 -0.28
CA LEU A 132 -54.33 5.60 0.54
C LEU A 132 -53.85 5.55 2.02
N ASN A 133 -53.56 6.75 2.55
CA ASN A 133 -53.67 7.30 3.91
C ASN A 133 -52.92 6.78 5.17
N LYS A 134 -52.24 7.79 5.73
CA LYS A 134 -51.62 8.04 7.04
C LYS A 134 -52.55 7.86 8.26
N VAL A 135 -51.98 7.57 9.43
CA VAL A 135 -52.17 8.33 10.70
C VAL A 135 -50.89 8.29 11.56
N HIS A 136 -50.65 9.41 12.25
CA HIS A 136 -49.51 9.97 12.99
C HIS A 136 -48.93 9.20 14.20
N GLY A 137 -47.69 9.54 14.57
CA GLY A 137 -47.13 9.32 15.92
C GLY A 137 -45.61 9.56 16.05
N ASP A 138 -45.24 10.82 16.27
CA ASP A 138 -44.03 11.39 16.90
C ASP A 138 -42.83 10.48 17.32
N SER A 139 -41.63 10.74 16.75
CA SER A 139 -40.31 10.76 17.43
C SER A 139 -39.22 11.06 16.39
N GLU A 140 -38.79 12.32 16.29
CA GLU A 140 -37.71 12.75 15.40
C GLU A 140 -36.35 12.27 15.92
N VAL A 141 -35.81 11.23 15.29
CA VAL A 141 -34.37 10.98 15.20
C VAL A 141 -34.03 11.01 13.72
N PRO A 142 -33.16 11.92 13.23
CA PRO A 142 -32.71 11.83 11.85
C PRO A 142 -31.74 10.65 11.72
N GLU A 143 -32.27 9.47 11.44
CA GLU A 143 -31.52 8.44 10.71
C GLU A 143 -31.17 9.01 9.33
N GLY A 144 -29.89 9.26 9.08
CA GLY A 144 -29.54 9.87 7.81
C GLY A 144 -28.09 10.28 7.61
N LEU A 145 -27.13 9.65 8.29
CA LEU A 145 -25.77 9.63 7.75
C LEU A 145 -25.58 8.25 7.14
N LYS A 146 -25.82 8.14 5.83
CA LYS A 146 -25.13 7.14 5.02
C LYS A 146 -23.65 7.43 5.21
N VAL A 147 -23.05 6.77 6.20
CA VAL A 147 -21.60 6.72 6.37
C VAL A 147 -21.10 6.23 5.01
N PRO A 148 -20.30 7.03 4.28
CA PRO A 148 -19.67 6.55 3.06
C PRO A 148 -18.99 5.21 3.37
N ASP A 149 -18.87 4.31 2.39
CA ASP A 149 -18.13 3.07 2.59
C ASP A 149 -16.64 3.39 2.85
N LEU A 150 -16.32 3.75 4.10
CA LEU A 150 -14.99 4.13 4.57
C LEU A 150 -14.03 2.94 4.56
N SER A 151 -14.50 1.74 4.18
CA SER A 151 -13.66 0.56 4.08
C SER A 151 -12.68 0.63 2.92
N GLU A 152 -12.92 1.49 1.91
CA GLU A 152 -12.05 1.61 0.73
C GLU A 152 -10.91 2.65 0.90
N VAL A 153 -11.09 3.66 1.75
CA VAL A 153 -10.17 4.81 1.84
C VAL A 153 -8.99 4.53 2.77
N GLU A 154 -7.77 4.73 2.25
CA GLU A 154 -6.53 4.65 3.02
C GLU A 154 -6.09 6.04 3.49
N PHE A 155 -5.45 6.12 4.65
CA PHE A 155 -5.02 7.39 5.23
C PHE A 155 -3.52 7.42 5.43
N GLU A 156 -2.96 8.62 5.32
CA GLU A 156 -1.62 8.94 5.76
C GLU A 156 -1.71 10.05 6.82
N ALA A 157 -0.78 10.03 7.77
CA ALA A 157 -0.70 11.02 8.83
C ALA A 157 0.70 11.62 8.94
N LYS A 158 0.76 12.89 9.32
CA LYS A 158 1.99 13.65 9.47
C LYS A 158 2.52 13.49 10.89
N SER A 159 3.70 12.89 11.04
CA SER A 159 4.36 12.77 12.35
C SER A 159 4.84 14.13 12.84
N SER A 160 4.69 14.33 14.15
CA SER A 160 5.16 15.52 14.84
C SER A 160 6.68 15.52 15.07
N LYS A 161 7.32 14.34 15.01
CA LYS A 161 8.74 14.15 15.32
C LYS A 161 9.65 14.67 14.21
N ASP A 162 9.29 14.39 12.97
CA ASP A 162 10.14 14.65 11.79
C ASP A 162 9.42 15.44 10.68
N GLY A 163 8.12 15.71 10.84
CA GLY A 163 7.31 16.43 9.85
C GLY A 163 6.99 15.63 8.59
N ALA A 164 7.21 14.31 8.60
CA ALA A 164 6.97 13.45 7.47
C ALA A 164 5.61 12.77 7.48
N TRP A 165 5.20 12.26 6.31
CA TRP A 165 3.96 11.52 6.14
C TRP A 165 4.19 10.01 6.14
N TYR A 166 3.34 9.30 6.88
CA TYR A 166 3.38 7.85 7.03
C TYR A 166 1.98 7.25 6.85
N ASP A 167 1.91 6.06 6.25
CA ASP A 167 0.65 5.32 6.10
C ASP A 167 0.09 4.93 7.48
N VAL A 168 -1.19 5.21 7.71
CA VAL A 168 -1.88 4.87 8.96
C VAL A 168 -2.37 3.42 8.88
N ASP A 169 -1.96 2.60 9.85
CA ASP A 169 -2.46 1.24 10.01
C ASP A 169 -3.82 1.25 10.74
N MET A 170 -3.90 1.97 11.86
CA MET A 170 -5.13 2.07 12.64
C MET A 170 -5.26 3.37 13.44
N PHE A 171 -6.51 3.79 13.62
CA PHE A 171 -6.91 4.81 14.58
C PHE A 171 -7.28 4.13 15.90
N LEU A 172 -6.59 4.47 16.97
CA LEU A 172 -6.71 3.80 18.28
C LEU A 172 -7.68 4.52 19.21
N ALA A 173 -7.63 5.85 19.23
CA ALA A 173 -8.44 6.69 20.10
C ALA A 173 -8.63 8.09 19.50
N HIS A 174 -9.55 8.86 20.05
CA HIS A 174 -9.75 10.28 19.73
C HIS A 174 -9.86 11.09 21.01
N ARG A 175 -9.53 12.39 20.94
CA ARG A 175 -9.71 13.35 22.03
C ARG A 175 -10.05 14.73 21.49
N PHE A 176 -10.72 15.52 22.31
CA PHE A 176 -10.96 16.94 22.07
C PHE A 176 -10.16 17.76 23.07
N LEU A 177 -9.40 18.71 22.56
CA LEU A 177 -8.67 19.67 23.38
C LEU A 177 -9.62 20.79 23.84
N SER A 178 -9.26 21.48 24.93
CA SER A 178 -10.00 22.65 25.41
C SER A 178 -10.04 23.79 24.38
N SER A 179 -9.09 23.81 23.44
CA SER A 179 -9.07 24.73 22.29
C SER A 179 -10.16 24.45 21.24
N GLY A 180 -10.88 23.33 21.35
CA GLY A 180 -11.86 22.86 20.35
C GLY A 180 -11.23 22.09 19.19
N GLU A 181 -9.92 21.87 19.21
CA GLU A 181 -9.24 21.01 18.23
C GLU A 181 -9.46 19.53 18.55
N ALA A 182 -9.59 18.71 17.50
CA ALA A 182 -9.75 17.28 17.59
C ALA A 182 -8.46 16.56 17.16
N GLU A 183 -8.05 15.60 17.98
CA GLU A 183 -6.88 14.77 17.73
C GLU A 183 -7.25 13.30 17.78
N VAL A 184 -6.51 12.48 17.05
CA VAL A 184 -6.61 11.01 17.09
C VAL A 184 -5.25 10.41 17.36
N LEU A 185 -5.26 9.31 18.09
CA LEU A 185 -4.09 8.47 18.30
C LEU A 185 -3.96 7.51 17.11
N VAL A 186 -2.87 7.63 16.36
CA VAL A 186 -2.61 6.80 15.17
C VAL A 186 -1.48 5.81 15.44
N ARG A 187 -1.63 4.61 14.90
CA ARG A 187 -0.53 3.66 14.69
C ARG A 187 -0.11 3.71 13.23
N PHE A 188 1.17 3.91 12.99
CA PHE A 188 1.74 3.91 11.65
C PHE A 188 2.02 2.49 11.16
N THR A 189 1.94 2.29 9.85
CA THR A 189 2.22 1.01 9.19
C THR A 189 3.68 0.62 9.39
N GLY A 190 3.90 -0.58 9.93
CA GLY A 190 5.26 -1.10 10.17
C GLY A 190 5.89 -0.67 11.50
N PHE A 191 5.20 0.13 12.31
CA PHE A 191 5.66 0.57 13.63
C PHE A 191 4.84 -0.06 14.76
N GLY A 192 5.46 -0.22 15.94
CA GLY A 192 4.82 -0.74 17.14
C GLY A 192 4.12 0.33 17.97
N ALA A 193 3.57 -0.09 19.11
CA ALA A 193 2.81 0.80 20.01
C ALA A 193 3.66 1.92 20.64
N GLU A 194 4.97 1.74 20.66
CA GLU A 194 5.95 2.72 21.13
C GLU A 194 6.04 3.97 20.23
N GLU A 195 5.61 3.86 18.97
CA GLU A 195 5.61 4.97 18.02
C GLU A 195 4.22 5.58 17.80
N ASP A 196 3.20 5.14 18.55
CA ASP A 196 1.85 5.69 18.43
C ASP A 196 1.84 7.21 18.75
N GLU A 197 1.18 8.01 17.91
CA GLU A 197 1.19 9.48 18.02
C GLU A 197 -0.21 10.08 18.04
N TRP A 198 -0.41 11.09 18.89
CA TRP A 198 -1.58 11.97 18.82
C TRP A 198 -1.38 12.99 17.73
N VAL A 199 -2.22 12.96 16.69
CA VAL A 199 -2.16 13.86 15.54
C VAL A 199 -3.45 14.64 15.36
N ASN A 200 -3.34 15.89 14.92
CA ASN A 200 -4.49 16.75 14.67
C ASN A 200 -5.24 16.32 13.39
N ILE A 201 -6.55 16.09 13.50
CA ILE A 201 -7.35 15.56 12.38
C ILE A 201 -7.37 16.51 11.19
N LYS A 202 -7.45 17.82 11.42
CA LYS A 202 -7.59 18.81 10.34
C LYS A 202 -6.27 19.12 9.64
N LYS A 203 -5.16 19.03 10.37
CA LYS A 203 -3.84 19.50 9.91
C LYS A 203 -2.91 18.36 9.48
N ALA A 204 -3.07 17.18 10.07
CA ALA A 204 -2.07 16.12 10.02
C ALA A 204 -2.64 14.77 9.57
N ILE A 205 -3.87 14.72 9.05
CA ILE A 205 -4.47 13.49 8.50
C ILE A 205 -5.09 13.81 7.15
N ARG A 206 -4.86 12.94 6.19
CA ARG A 206 -5.47 13.02 4.86
C ARG A 206 -5.55 11.65 4.22
N GLU A 207 -6.37 11.54 3.18
CA GLU A 207 -6.37 10.36 2.32
C GLU A 207 -4.97 10.12 1.74
N ARG A 208 -4.56 8.85 1.62
CA ARG A 208 -3.23 8.47 1.15
C ARG A 208 -2.94 9.02 -0.25
N SER A 209 -1.73 9.53 -0.43
CA SER A 209 -1.24 10.01 -1.73
C SER A 209 -1.10 8.85 -2.72
N VAL A 210 -1.42 9.10 -3.99
CA VAL A 210 -1.45 8.05 -5.02
C VAL A 210 -0.14 8.06 -5.82
N PRO A 211 0.59 6.95 -5.90
CA PRO A 211 1.76 6.83 -6.77
C PRO A 211 1.41 7.12 -8.23
N LEU A 212 2.34 7.75 -8.95
CA LEU A 212 2.16 8.07 -10.35
C LEU A 212 2.67 6.96 -11.25
N GLU A 213 1.86 6.56 -12.21
CA GLU A 213 2.27 5.63 -13.25
C GLU A 213 3.24 6.28 -14.24
N HIS A 214 4.03 5.46 -14.91
CA HIS A 214 5.13 5.92 -15.78
C HIS A 214 4.69 6.82 -16.93
N TRP A 215 3.45 6.68 -17.40
CA TRP A 215 2.85 7.52 -18.45
C TRP A 215 2.14 8.76 -17.91
N GLU A 216 1.89 8.86 -16.61
CA GLU A 216 1.10 9.94 -15.99
C GLU A 216 1.91 11.21 -15.74
N CYS A 217 3.19 11.25 -16.12
CA CYS A 217 4.00 12.44 -15.95
C CYS A 217 3.36 13.69 -16.56
N HIS A 218 2.66 13.56 -17.70
CA HIS A 218 2.02 14.67 -18.41
C HIS A 218 0.92 15.35 -17.59
N LYS A 219 0.37 14.67 -16.58
CA LYS A 219 -0.65 15.21 -15.68
C LYS A 219 -0.08 16.23 -14.69
N LEU A 220 1.20 16.11 -14.35
CA LEU A 220 1.89 17.03 -13.44
C LEU A 220 2.21 18.38 -14.10
N LYS A 221 2.04 19.46 -13.35
CA LYS A 221 2.31 20.85 -13.75
C LYS A 221 3.19 21.56 -12.72
N VAL A 222 3.82 22.64 -13.15
CA VAL A 222 4.53 23.54 -12.23
C VAL A 222 3.52 24.16 -11.28
N GLY A 223 3.86 24.20 -9.99
CA GLY A 223 3.00 24.63 -8.90
C GLY A 223 2.20 23.49 -8.25
N ASP A 224 2.18 22.28 -8.83
CA ASP A 224 1.44 21.17 -8.23
C ASP A 224 2.00 20.79 -6.86
N PHE A 225 1.09 20.56 -5.92
CA PHE A 225 1.38 20.02 -4.60
C PHE A 225 1.47 18.48 -4.66
N ILE A 226 2.61 17.94 -4.26
CA ILE A 226 2.92 16.51 -4.35
C ILE A 226 3.50 16.00 -3.03
N LEU A 227 3.46 14.68 -2.86
CA LEU A 227 4.23 14.00 -1.83
C LEU A 227 5.47 13.39 -2.49
N CYS A 228 6.65 13.70 -1.97
CA CYS A 228 7.91 13.19 -2.49
C CYS A 228 8.60 12.25 -1.51
N PHE A 229 8.95 11.06 -1.99
CA PHE A 229 9.85 10.14 -1.32
C PHE A 229 11.27 10.71 -1.32
N GLN A 230 11.84 10.97 -0.16
CA GLN A 230 13.24 11.36 0.02
C GLN A 230 14.05 10.20 0.59
N GLU A 231 15.03 9.75 -0.20
CA GLU A 231 15.95 8.68 0.17
C GLU A 231 17.31 9.29 0.51
N ARG A 232 17.69 9.23 1.79
CA ARG A 232 19.03 9.53 2.31
C ARG A 232 19.67 8.24 2.81
N ARG A 233 20.95 8.29 3.22
CA ARG A 233 21.73 7.10 3.61
C ARG A 233 21.01 6.21 4.65
N ASP A 234 20.34 6.83 5.60
CA ASP A 234 19.73 6.14 6.75
C ASP A 234 18.22 6.39 6.87
N GLN A 235 17.61 7.09 5.91
CA GLN A 235 16.21 7.52 5.98
C GLN A 235 15.53 7.42 4.61
N ALA A 236 14.32 6.88 4.61
CA ALA A 236 13.47 6.69 3.44
C ALA A 236 12.06 7.19 3.80
N ILE A 237 11.84 8.50 3.63
CA ILE A 237 10.74 9.22 4.27
C ILE A 237 9.99 10.07 3.23
N TYR A 238 8.70 10.33 3.45
CA TYR A 238 7.87 11.12 2.53
C TYR A 238 7.59 12.52 3.07
N TYR A 239 7.80 13.54 2.21
CA TYR A 239 7.56 14.94 2.53
C TYR A 239 6.68 15.63 1.50
N ASP A 240 5.91 16.62 1.96
CA ASP A 240 5.22 17.53 1.06
C ASP A 240 6.21 18.42 0.32
N ALA A 241 5.94 18.65 -0.95
CA ALA A 241 6.72 19.53 -1.80
C ALA A 241 5.87 20.09 -2.95
N HIS A 242 6.38 21.16 -3.56
CA HIS A 242 5.80 21.77 -4.75
C HIS A 242 6.71 21.61 -5.96
N ILE A 243 6.12 21.38 -7.13
CA ILE A 243 6.88 21.34 -8.38
C ILE A 243 7.27 22.76 -8.80
N VAL A 244 8.57 23.04 -8.88
CA VAL A 244 9.13 24.33 -9.31
C VAL A 244 9.38 24.34 -10.81
N GLU A 245 9.88 23.24 -11.37
CA GLU A 245 10.23 23.14 -12.79
C GLU A 245 10.02 21.70 -13.30
N ILE A 246 9.64 21.56 -14.58
CA ILE A 246 9.52 20.25 -15.23
C ILE A 246 10.40 20.19 -16.48
N GLY A 247 11.48 19.43 -16.39
CA GLY A 247 12.31 19.04 -17.53
C GLY A 247 11.71 17.84 -18.27
N ARG A 248 10.81 18.11 -19.23
CA ARG A 248 10.19 17.08 -20.08
C ARG A 248 11.23 16.43 -20.99
N ARG A 249 11.21 15.09 -21.07
CA ARG A 249 12.08 14.31 -21.97
C ARG A 249 11.26 13.30 -22.75
N MET A 250 11.68 12.94 -23.96
CA MET A 250 11.06 11.85 -24.70
C MET A 250 11.29 10.51 -23.97
N HIS A 251 10.22 9.74 -23.80
CA HIS A 251 10.24 8.41 -23.22
C HIS A 251 9.07 7.57 -23.73
N ASP A 252 9.18 6.25 -23.60
CA ASP A 252 8.20 5.27 -24.04
C ASP A 252 7.64 4.49 -22.84
N ILE A 253 6.98 3.36 -23.13
CA ILE A 253 6.41 2.44 -22.13
C ILE A 253 7.44 1.88 -21.14
N ARG A 254 8.74 2.02 -21.40
CA ARG A 254 9.79 1.51 -20.50
C ARG A 254 9.95 2.35 -19.24
N GLY A 255 9.45 3.59 -19.24
CA GLY A 255 9.42 4.42 -18.04
C GLY A 255 9.69 5.90 -18.29
N CYS A 256 9.17 6.74 -17.39
CA CYS A 256 9.37 8.18 -17.46
C CYS A 256 10.84 8.58 -17.29
N ARG A 257 11.32 9.45 -18.19
CA ARG A 257 12.65 10.08 -18.13
C ARG A 257 12.62 11.56 -17.77
N CYS A 258 11.44 12.12 -17.49
CA CYS A 258 11.31 13.51 -17.07
C CYS A 258 12.03 13.75 -15.74
N LEU A 259 12.53 14.97 -15.57
CA LEU A 259 13.09 15.46 -14.32
C LEU A 259 12.18 16.54 -13.75
N PHE A 260 11.95 16.48 -12.46
CA PHE A 260 11.10 17.43 -11.73
C PHE A 260 11.98 18.12 -10.69
N LEU A 261 12.12 19.44 -10.81
CA LEU A 261 12.67 20.24 -9.71
C LEU A 261 11.53 20.48 -8.73
N ILE A 262 11.70 20.02 -7.51
CA ILE A 262 10.73 20.21 -6.43
C ILE A 262 11.35 21.07 -5.33
N ARG A 263 10.50 21.75 -4.56
CA ARG A 263 10.87 22.44 -3.34
C ARG A 263 10.09 21.85 -2.17
N TYR A 264 10.81 21.39 -1.16
CA TYR A 264 10.21 20.80 0.04
C TYR A 264 9.61 21.87 0.95
N ASP A 265 8.43 21.58 1.52
CA ASP A 265 7.71 22.54 2.36
C ASP A 265 8.33 22.69 3.76
N HIS A 266 9.04 21.66 4.24
CA HIS A 266 9.57 21.62 5.61
C HIS A 266 10.86 22.45 5.78
N ASP A 267 11.72 22.51 4.77
CA ASP A 267 13.03 23.18 4.84
C ASP A 267 13.33 24.11 3.65
N ASN A 268 12.41 24.25 2.69
CA ASN A 268 12.58 24.99 1.44
C ASN A 268 13.75 24.51 0.57
N SER A 269 14.31 23.34 0.83
CA SER A 269 15.36 22.76 -0.01
C SER A 269 14.79 22.34 -1.37
N GLU A 270 15.60 22.49 -2.41
CA GLU A 270 15.23 22.10 -3.77
C GLU A 270 15.98 20.84 -4.20
N GLU A 271 15.26 19.91 -4.83
CA GLU A 271 15.81 18.65 -5.29
C GLU A 271 15.30 18.30 -6.69
N ARG A 272 16.17 17.76 -7.55
CA ARG A 272 15.76 17.20 -8.85
C ARG A 272 15.47 15.71 -8.70
N VAL A 273 14.21 15.33 -8.86
CA VAL A 273 13.73 13.96 -8.69
C VAL A 273 13.12 13.38 -9.96
N ARG A 274 12.98 12.05 -9.99
CA ARG A 274 12.29 11.30 -11.06
C ARG A 274 10.84 11.05 -10.68
N LEU A 275 9.98 10.81 -11.67
CA LEU A 275 8.54 10.56 -11.45
C LEU A 275 8.24 9.51 -10.38
N ARG A 276 9.00 8.40 -10.33
CA ARG A 276 8.80 7.31 -9.36
C ARG A 276 8.90 7.71 -7.88
N ARG A 277 9.47 8.89 -7.59
CA ARG A 277 9.58 9.43 -6.23
C ARG A 277 8.41 10.35 -5.87
N LEU A 278 7.48 10.57 -6.79
CA LEU A 278 6.37 11.50 -6.64
C LEU A 278 5.07 10.74 -6.53
N CYS A 279 4.26 11.13 -5.56
CA CYS A 279 2.86 10.75 -5.44
C CYS A 279 2.01 12.01 -5.60
N ARG A 280 0.89 11.87 -6.31
CA ARG A 280 -0.09 12.95 -6.43
C ARG A 280 -1.09 12.89 -5.29
N ARG A 281 -1.69 14.02 -4.96
CA ARG A 281 -2.88 14.02 -4.12
C ARG A 281 -4.07 13.41 -4.89
N PRO A 282 -4.97 12.68 -4.20
CA PRO A 282 -6.27 12.31 -4.77
C PRO A 282 -7.00 13.55 -5.27
N SER A 283 -7.63 13.44 -6.44
CA SER A 283 -8.50 14.47 -6.99
C SER A 283 -9.92 14.21 -6.48
N TRP A 284 -10.50 15.21 -5.81
CA TRP A 284 -11.90 15.20 -5.38
C TRP A 284 -12.86 15.33 -6.55
#